data_AF-A0AAD9VKH0-F1
#
_entry.id   AF-A0AAD9VKH0-F1
#
_cell.length_a   1.000
_cell.length_b   1.000
_cell.length_c   1.000
_cell.angle_alpha   90.00
_cell.angle_beta   90.00
_cell.angle_gamma   90.00
#
_symmetry.space_group_name_H-M   'P 1'
#
loop_
_entity.id
_entity.type
_entity.pdbx_description
1 polymer ?
#
loop_
_entity_poly.entity_id
_entity_poly.type
_entity_poly.pdbx_seq_one_letter_code
_entity_poly.pdbx_strand_id
1 'polypeptide(L)' 'MTEYEQLNHMVRAPSMSSKEICYYLPHHGVLKPSSTTTKLTVVFNGSSPTS' A
#
# COMPACT_ATOMS: atom_id res chain seq x y z
N MET A 1 5.65 -3.80 -4.50
CA MET A 1 5.08 -2.49 -4.85
C MET A 1 5.73 -1.82 -6.06
N THR A 2 6.59 -2.55 -6.76
CA THR A 2 7.29 -2.06 -7.95
C THR A 2 6.36 -1.53 -9.03
N GLU A 3 5.23 -2.19 -9.31
CA GLU A 3 4.25 -1.71 -10.30
C GLU A 3 3.73 -0.31 -9.95
N TYR A 4 3.40 -0.05 -8.69
CA TYR A 4 2.91 1.27 -8.27
C TYR A 4 4.00 2.34 -8.35
N GLU A 5 5.27 1.98 -8.09
CA GLU A 5 6.39 2.90 -8.29
C GLU A 5 6.59 3.20 -9.79
N GLN A 6 6.54 2.19 -10.65
CA GLN A 6 6.66 2.34 -12.11
C GLN A 6 5.52 3.14 -12.74
N LEU A 7 4.30 2.97 -12.23
CA LEU A 7 3.12 3.76 -12.62
C LEU A 7 3.11 5.15 -11.97
N ASN A 8 4.11 5.48 -11.16
CA ASN A 8 4.23 6.75 -10.44
C ASN A 8 3.04 7.01 -9.48
N HIS A 9 2.43 5.95 -8.98
CA HIS A 9 1.36 5.96 -7.97
C HIS A 9 1.91 6.02 -6.54
N MET A 10 3.18 5.65 -6.33
CA MET A 10 3.87 5.81 -5.06
C MET A 10 5.35 6.07 -5.25
N VAL A 11 5.98 6.56 -4.18
CA VAL A 11 7.43 6.75 -4.10
C VAL A 11 7.94 6.19 -2.78
N ARG A 12 9.23 5.84 -2.75
CA ARG A 12 9.89 5.40 -1.52
C ARG A 12 9.83 6.50 -0.47
N ALA A 13 9.31 6.17 0.71
CA ALA A 13 9.28 7.10 1.83
C ALA A 13 10.72 7.50 2.24
N PRO A 14 10.95 8.76 2.61
CA PRO A 14 12.24 9.20 3.15
C PRO A 14 12.54 8.48 4.48
N SER A 15 13.82 8.39 4.84
CA SER A 15 14.21 7.92 6.17
C SER A 15 13.74 8.92 7.22
N MET A 16 12.77 8.54 8.05
CA MET A 16 12.23 9.41 9.08
C MET A 16 13.07 9.39 10.35
N SER A 17 13.27 10.56 10.97
CA SER A 17 13.79 10.64 12.34
C SER A 17 12.69 10.24 13.34
N SER A 18 13.07 9.76 14.52
CA SER A 18 12.12 9.34 15.58
C SER A 18 11.23 10.49 16.12
N LYS A 19 11.44 11.72 15.67
CA LYS A 19 10.71 12.92 16.09
C LYS A 19 9.61 13.34 15.11
N GLU A 20 9.56 12.73 13.93
CA GLU A 20 8.58 13.09 12.89
C GLU A 20 7.32 12.24 13.01
N ILE A 21 6.16 12.91 12.99
CA ILE A 21 4.86 12.23 13.03
C ILE A 21 4.63 11.58 11.67
N CYS A 22 4.53 10.26 11.66
CA CYS A 22 4.25 9.47 10.47
C CYS A 22 3.01 8.60 10.71
N TYR A 23 2.21 8.42 9.66
CA TYR A 23 1.04 7.56 9.68
C TYR A 23 1.23 6.46 8.65
N TYR A 24 0.97 5.22 9.06
CA TYR A 24 1.04 4.06 8.18
C TYR A 24 -0.35 3.51 7.93
N LEU A 25 -0.66 3.30 6.66
CA LEU A 25 -1.91 2.69 6.26
C LEU A 25 -1.69 1.18 6.04
N PRO A 26 -2.32 0.31 6.84
CA PRO A 26 -2.19 -1.12 6.63
C PRO A 26 -2.72 -1.49 5.25
N HIS A 27 -2.00 -2.38 4.57
CA HIS A 27 -2.41 -2.93 3.28
C HIS A 27 -2.29 -4.45 3.28
N HIS A 28 -3.16 -5.11 2.54
CA HIS A 28 -3.08 -6.56 2.34
C HIS A 28 -3.51 -6.94 0.92
N GLY A 29 -2.95 -8.03 0.43
CA GLY A 29 -3.32 -8.62 -0.85
C GLY A 29 -4.60 -9.45 -0.72
N VAL A 30 -5.53 -9.25 -1.65
CA VAL A 30 -6.75 -10.03 -1.78
C VAL A 30 -6.70 -10.79 -3.10
N LEU A 31 -6.67 -12.12 -3.01
CA LEU A 31 -6.73 -13.00 -4.17
C LEU A 31 -8.19 -13.15 -4.63
N LYS A 32 -8.44 -12.88 -5.91
CA LYS A 32 -9.72 -13.03 -6.59
C LYS A 32 -9.55 -13.98 -7.78
N PRO A 33 -9.64 -15.30 -7.59
CA PRO A 33 -9.35 -16.30 -8.63
C PRO A 33 -10.23 -16.18 -9.87
N SER A 34 -11.46 -15.67 -9.70
CA SER A 34 -12.45 -15.45 -10.77
C SER A 34 -12.22 -14.16 -11.56
N SER A 35 -11.27 -13.30 -11.17
CA SER A 35 -10.98 -12.05 -11.87
C SER A 35 -10.23 -12.31 -13.18
N THR A 36 -10.78 -11.82 -14.29
CA THR A 36 -10.23 -12.05 -15.64
C THR A 36 -9.03 -11.14 -15.96
N THR A 37 -8.94 -9.97 -15.33
CA THR A 37 -7.88 -8.99 -15.57
C THR A 37 -6.77 -9.09 -14.53
N THR A 38 -7.10 -8.95 -13.25
CA THR A 38 -6.13 -8.95 -12.15
C THR A 38 -6.56 -9.90 -11.05
N LYS A 39 -5.82 -11.01 -10.88
CA LYS A 39 -6.12 -12.05 -9.88
C LYS A 39 -5.74 -11.67 -8.45
N LEU A 40 -4.81 -10.73 -8.26
CA LEU A 40 -4.38 -10.25 -6.95
C LEU A 40 -4.52 -8.73 -6.89
N THR A 41 -5.29 -8.21 -5.93
CA THR A 41 -5.49 -6.77 -5.73
C THR A 41 -5.03 -6.35 -4.34
N VAL A 42 -4.44 -5.17 -4.20
CA VAL A 42 -4.09 -4.61 -2.89
C VAL A 42 -5.27 -3.79 -2.33
N VAL A 43 -5.59 -3.99 -1.06
CA VAL A 43 -6.58 -3.20 -0.32
C VAL A 43 -5.88 -2.43 0.80
N PHE A 44 -6.19 -1.14 0.92
CA PHE A 44 -5.71 -0.27 1.98
C PHE A 44 -6.81 -0.06 3.03
N ASN A 45 -6.51 -0.27 4.31
CA ASN A 45 -7.49 -0.14 5.38
C ASN A 45 -7.55 1.29 5.95
N GLY A 46 -8.42 2.11 5.36
CA GLY A 46 -8.68 3.51 5.76
C GLY A 46 -9.20 3.72 7.18
N SER A 47 -9.74 2.70 7.85
CA SER A 47 -10.29 2.83 9.21
C SER A 47 -9.29 2.48 10.31
N SER A 48 -8.08 2.03 9.94
CA SER A 48 -7.05 1.70 10.93
C SER A 48 -6.40 2.98 11.48
N PRO A 49 -6.25 3.10 12.82
CA PRO A 49 -5.68 4.30 13.45
C PRO A 49 -4.21 4.56 13.04
N THR A 50 -3.44 3.50 12.79
CA THR A 50 -2.14 3.43 12.08
C THR A 50 -1.64 1.98 12.19
N SER A 51 -0.78 1.52 11.27
CA SER A 51 0.02 0.29 11.49
C SER A 51 1.25 0.53 12.36
#